data_AF-A0A0F9DYI9-F1
#
_entry.id   AF-A0A0F9DYI9-F1
#
_cell.length_a   1.000
_cell.length_b   1.000
_cell.length_c   1.000
_cell.angle_alpha   90.00
_cell.angle_beta   90.00
_cell.angle_gamma   90.00
#
_symmetry.space_group_name_H-M   'P 1'
#
loop_
_entity.id
_entity.type
_entity.pdbx_description
1 polymer ?
#
loop_
_entity_poly.entity_id
_entity_poly.type
_entity_poly.pdbx_seq_one_letter_code
_entity_poly.pdbx_strand_id
1 'polypeptide(L)'
;TKIVNQRTDPIAPEGRWLEGTRRRAQVLHMPGCHTPDDLVVWVPDDKALLVGDIFGWGLIPLTRVLNEESAGLLVDTHNRLIELGAETVIPGHGPLCTSAELRRWLDYFHWLRGTIAAACAAGKTDAQIVEETAPPEDMATWWRFLLWKHADSVNKVLRAVRSGALSG
;
A
#
# COMPACT_ATOMS: atom_id res chain seq x y z
N THR A 1 -10.51 2.08 -32.64
CA THR A 1 -11.55 1.18 -32.10
C THR A 1 -12.63 2.03 -31.44
N LYS A 2 -13.87 2.00 -31.93
CA LYS A 2 -14.99 2.75 -31.31
C LYS A 2 -15.44 1.95 -30.08
N ILE A 3 -15.21 2.48 -28.88
CA ILE A 3 -15.70 1.84 -27.65
C ILE A 3 -17.23 1.96 -27.66
N VAL A 4 -17.90 0.83 -27.88
CA VAL A 4 -19.36 0.76 -28.10
C VAL A 4 -20.14 0.82 -26.78
N ASN A 5 -19.46 0.86 -25.64
CA ASN A 5 -20.08 0.85 -24.32
C ASN A 5 -19.32 1.75 -23.32
N GLN A 6 -19.29 3.06 -23.58
CA GLN A 6 -18.81 4.07 -22.63
C GLN A 6 -19.89 4.42 -21.60
N ARG A 7 -20.32 3.44 -20.80
CA ARG A 7 -21.06 3.72 -19.57
C ARG A 7 -20.10 3.70 -18.40
N THR A 8 -19.32 4.78 -18.29
CA THR A 8 -18.41 5.02 -17.17
C THR A 8 -19.13 5.90 -16.16
N ASP A 9 -20.05 5.30 -15.41
CA ASP A 9 -20.60 5.96 -14.24
C ASP A 9 -19.57 5.86 -13.11
N PRO A 10 -19.26 6.97 -12.41
CA PRO A 10 -18.38 6.94 -11.25
C PRO A 10 -18.84 5.88 -10.24
N ILE A 11 -17.88 5.26 -9.56
CA ILE A 11 -18.18 4.43 -8.39
C ILE A 11 -18.41 5.38 -7.22
N ALA A 12 -19.59 5.31 -6.60
CA ALA A 12 -19.93 6.11 -5.44
C ALA A 12 -19.01 5.76 -4.24
N PRO A 13 -18.87 6.64 -3.22
CA PRO A 13 -17.99 6.38 -2.08
C PRO A 13 -18.25 5.05 -1.35
N GLU A 14 -19.51 4.62 -1.30
CA GLU A 14 -19.98 3.35 -0.75
C GLU A 14 -19.68 2.13 -1.65
N GLY A 15 -19.08 2.33 -2.82
CA GLY A 15 -18.78 1.29 -3.79
C GLY A 15 -19.95 0.92 -4.69
N ARG A 16 -19.72 -0.09 -5.53
CA ARG A 16 -20.72 -0.69 -6.41
C ARG A 16 -20.86 -2.17 -6.10
N TRP A 17 -22.08 -2.60 -5.83
CA TRP A 17 -22.38 -4.02 -5.66
C TRP A 17 -22.56 -4.72 -7.00
N LEU A 18 -21.91 -5.87 -7.14
CA LEU A 18 -22.09 -6.84 -8.21
C LEU A 18 -22.77 -8.07 -7.62
N GLU A 19 -23.97 -8.36 -8.09
CA GLU A 19 -24.79 -9.46 -7.60
C GLU A 19 -24.58 -10.72 -8.45
N GLY A 20 -24.25 -11.84 -7.81
CA GLY A 20 -24.21 -13.15 -8.41
C GLY A 20 -25.26 -14.08 -7.83
N THR A 21 -25.42 -15.28 -8.41
CA THR A 21 -26.42 -16.26 -7.94
C THR A 21 -26.08 -16.90 -6.60
N ARG A 22 -24.82 -16.82 -6.15
CA ARG A 22 -24.32 -17.46 -4.92
C ARG A 22 -23.56 -16.52 -3.99
N ARG A 23 -23.06 -15.41 -4.52
CA ARG A 23 -22.11 -14.50 -3.89
C ARG A 23 -22.38 -13.10 -4.43
N ARG A 24 -22.08 -12.11 -3.61
CA ARG A 24 -22.00 -10.71 -4.04
C ARG A 24 -20.58 -10.19 -3.83
N ALA A 25 -20.20 -9.22 -4.65
CA ALA A 25 -18.92 -8.54 -4.53
C ALA A 25 -19.14 -7.03 -4.52
N GLN A 26 -18.41 -6.33 -3.67
CA GLN A 26 -18.40 -4.87 -3.62
C GLN A 26 -17.12 -4.36 -4.28
N VAL A 27 -17.26 -3.59 -5.35
CA VAL A 27 -16.15 -2.86 -5.96
C VAL A 27 -16.02 -1.52 -5.25
N LEU A 28 -14.86 -1.26 -4.64
CA LEU A 28 -14.58 -0.04 -3.90
C LEU A 28 -13.47 0.75 -4.58
N HIS A 29 -13.66 2.06 -4.70
CA HIS A 29 -12.66 2.97 -5.24
C HIS A 29 -11.70 3.44 -4.13
N MET A 30 -10.40 3.21 -4.34
CA MET A 30 -9.30 3.51 -3.42
C MET A 30 -8.24 4.36 -4.12
N PRO A 31 -8.59 5.58 -4.57
CA PRO A 31 -7.75 6.37 -5.46
C PRO A 31 -6.41 6.77 -4.82
N GLY A 32 -5.41 6.97 -5.67
CA GLY A 32 -4.17 7.63 -5.29
C GLY A 32 -3.16 6.75 -4.55
N CYS A 33 -3.31 5.42 -4.58
CA CYS A 33 -2.29 4.50 -4.10
C CYS A 33 -1.35 4.12 -5.27
N HIS A 34 -1.46 2.91 -5.80
CA HIS A 34 -0.65 2.44 -6.91
C HIS A 34 -0.85 3.24 -8.20
N THR A 35 -2.10 3.58 -8.48
CA THR A 35 -2.52 4.42 -9.60
C THR A 35 -3.48 5.51 -9.13
N PRO A 36 -3.81 6.52 -9.96
CA PRO A 36 -4.83 7.50 -9.61
C PRO A 36 -6.20 6.88 -9.28
N ASP A 37 -6.55 5.74 -9.89
CA ASP A 37 -7.90 5.16 -9.86
C ASP A 37 -7.90 3.68 -9.43
N ASP A 38 -7.20 3.33 -8.34
CA ASP A 38 -7.16 1.94 -7.88
C ASP A 38 -8.54 1.44 -7.42
N LEU A 39 -8.86 0.20 -7.76
CA LEU A 39 -10.07 -0.48 -7.33
C LEU A 39 -9.72 -1.72 -6.52
N VAL A 40 -10.52 -1.98 -5.48
CA VAL A 40 -10.47 -3.24 -4.73
C VAL A 40 -11.81 -3.94 -4.81
N VAL A 41 -11.80 -5.26 -4.67
CA VAL A 41 -13.01 -6.09 -4.69
C VAL A 41 -13.14 -6.85 -3.39
N TRP A 42 -14.21 -6.56 -2.66
CA TRP A 42 -14.55 -7.22 -1.39
C TRP A 42 -15.65 -8.26 -1.59
N VAL A 43 -15.40 -9.49 -1.15
CA VAL A 43 -16.36 -10.60 -1.19
C VAL A 43 -16.70 -10.99 0.25
N PRO A 44 -17.77 -10.42 0.84
CA PRO A 44 -18.07 -10.58 2.27
C PRO A 44 -18.38 -12.02 2.68
N ASP A 45 -19.07 -12.78 1.81
CA ASP A 45 -19.47 -14.16 2.10
C ASP A 45 -18.26 -15.09 2.31
N ASP A 46 -17.14 -14.81 1.63
CA ASP A 46 -15.91 -15.61 1.71
C ASP A 46 -14.80 -14.88 2.49
N LYS A 47 -15.11 -13.69 3.03
CA LYS A 47 -14.15 -12.77 3.67
C LYS A 47 -12.86 -12.58 2.86
N ALA A 48 -12.99 -12.49 1.54
CA ALA A 48 -11.88 -12.38 0.60
C ALA A 48 -11.79 -10.97 0.01
N LEU A 49 -10.59 -10.40 0.00
CA LEU A 49 -10.32 -9.04 -0.47
C LEU A 49 -9.23 -9.03 -1.54
N LEU A 50 -9.59 -8.62 -2.76
CA LEU A 50 -8.64 -8.41 -3.85
C LEU A 50 -8.17 -6.95 -3.81
N VAL A 51 -6.90 -6.73 -3.51
CA VAL A 51 -6.33 -5.39 -3.29
C VAL A 51 -5.48 -4.86 -4.45
N GLY A 52 -5.25 -5.70 -5.47
CA GLY A 52 -4.35 -5.35 -6.57
C GLY A 52 -2.97 -4.94 -6.05
N ASP A 53 -2.34 -3.99 -6.73
CA ASP A 53 -0.99 -3.53 -6.40
C ASP A 53 -0.93 -2.47 -5.28
N ILE A 54 -2.06 -2.23 -4.58
CA ILE A 54 -2.06 -1.44 -3.34
C ILE A 54 -1.21 -2.12 -2.26
N PHE A 55 -1.21 -3.46 -2.19
CA PHE A 55 -0.36 -4.21 -1.27
C PHE A 55 0.71 -5.00 -2.01
N GLY A 56 1.97 -4.77 -1.64
CA GLY A 56 3.14 -5.30 -2.36
C GLY A 56 4.18 -6.00 -1.49
N TRP A 57 3.81 -6.59 -0.34
CA TRP A 57 4.75 -7.30 0.56
C TRP A 57 5.97 -6.44 0.96
N GLY A 58 5.72 -5.31 1.62
CA GLY A 58 6.75 -4.43 2.19
C GLY A 58 7.23 -3.31 1.24
N LEU A 59 6.66 -3.24 0.04
CA LEU A 59 6.89 -2.16 -0.92
C LEU A 59 6.00 -0.95 -0.60
N ILE A 60 6.51 0.28 -0.77
CA ILE A 60 5.67 1.48 -0.91
C ILE A 60 5.16 1.53 -2.37
N PRO A 61 3.85 1.34 -2.62
CA PRO A 61 3.31 1.00 -3.95
C PRO A 61 3.24 2.20 -4.91
N LEU A 62 4.04 3.23 -4.73
CA LEU A 62 4.04 4.44 -5.56
C LEU A 62 5.07 4.36 -6.70
N THR A 63 4.65 4.79 -7.89
CA THR A 63 5.54 5.10 -9.04
C THR A 63 5.95 6.57 -9.07
N ARG A 64 5.19 7.44 -8.40
CA ARG A 64 5.44 8.87 -8.22
C ARG A 64 6.23 9.15 -6.94
N VAL A 65 6.67 10.41 -6.79
CA VAL A 65 7.35 10.89 -5.57
C VAL A 65 6.41 10.75 -4.38
N LEU A 66 6.90 10.14 -3.30
CA LEU A 66 6.24 10.10 -2.00
C LEU A 66 6.27 11.50 -1.37
N ASN A 67 5.14 11.94 -0.84
CA ASN A 67 4.95 13.21 -0.13
C ASN A 67 3.89 13.05 0.96
N GLU A 68 3.63 14.09 1.76
CA GLU A 68 2.63 14.01 2.84
C GLU A 68 1.25 13.56 2.40
N GLU A 69 0.75 14.11 1.29
CA GLU A 69 -0.57 13.76 0.75
C GLU A 69 -0.66 12.26 0.42
N SER A 70 0.32 11.75 -0.34
CA SER A 70 0.36 10.34 -0.71
C SER A 70 0.64 9.41 0.47
N ALA A 71 1.43 9.85 1.44
CA ALA A 71 1.65 9.09 2.67
C ALA A 71 0.35 8.98 3.48
N GLY A 72 -0.42 10.07 3.61
CA GLY A 72 -1.74 10.06 4.23
C GLY A 72 -2.71 9.13 3.50
N LEU A 73 -2.80 9.25 2.16
CA LEU A 73 -3.66 8.39 1.34
C LEU A 73 -3.32 6.90 1.47
N LEU A 74 -2.03 6.55 1.53
CA LEU A 74 -1.60 5.17 1.75
C LEU A 74 -2.06 4.63 3.11
N VAL A 75 -1.93 5.45 4.16
CA VAL A 75 -2.36 5.10 5.52
C VAL A 75 -3.88 4.92 5.58
N ASP A 76 -4.63 5.90 5.10
CA ASP A 76 -6.09 5.89 5.09
C ASP A 76 -6.64 4.71 4.28
N THR A 77 -6.03 4.44 3.12
CA THR A 77 -6.41 3.30 2.28
C THR A 77 -6.17 1.99 3.00
N HIS A 78 -4.99 1.77 3.59
CA HIS A 78 -4.71 0.54 4.31
C HIS A 78 -5.65 0.35 5.51
N ASN A 79 -5.95 1.41 6.27
CA ASN A 79 -6.93 1.36 7.35
C ASN A 79 -8.31 0.91 6.85
N ARG A 80 -8.81 1.50 5.76
CA ARG A 80 -10.08 1.08 5.14
C ARG A 80 -10.06 -0.38 4.70
N LEU A 81 -8.96 -0.87 4.11
CA LEU A 81 -8.82 -2.28 3.72
C LEU A 81 -8.83 -3.22 4.93
N ILE A 82 -8.21 -2.80 6.04
CA ILE A 82 -8.17 -3.54 7.29
C ILE A 82 -9.56 -3.61 7.95
N GLU A 83 -10.33 -2.53 7.89
CA GLU A 83 -11.71 -2.45 8.44
C GLU A 83 -12.69 -3.39 7.75
N LEU A 84 -12.45 -3.77 6.49
CA LEU A 84 -13.27 -4.76 5.79
C LEU A 84 -13.20 -6.15 6.45
N GLY A 85 -12.19 -6.43 7.28
CA GLY A 85 -12.12 -7.66 8.08
C GLY A 85 -11.88 -8.92 7.25
N ALA A 86 -11.06 -8.81 6.20
CA ALA A 86 -10.72 -9.93 5.33
C ALA A 86 -9.90 -11.01 6.07
N GLU A 87 -10.31 -12.27 5.91
CA GLU A 87 -9.51 -13.43 6.34
C GLU A 87 -8.51 -13.84 5.25
N THR A 88 -8.82 -13.55 3.98
CA THR A 88 -7.91 -13.74 2.85
C THR A 88 -7.76 -12.44 2.06
N VAL A 89 -6.52 -12.02 1.86
CA VAL A 89 -6.14 -10.87 1.03
C VAL A 89 -5.37 -11.39 -0.18
N ILE A 90 -5.80 -10.97 -1.36
CA ILE A 90 -5.24 -11.35 -2.66
C ILE A 90 -4.54 -10.12 -3.24
N PRO A 91 -3.21 -10.03 -3.14
CA PRO A 91 -2.45 -8.95 -3.76
C PRO A 91 -2.37 -9.11 -5.28
N GLY A 92 -2.02 -8.04 -5.99
CA GLY A 92 -1.74 -8.07 -7.43
C GLY A 92 -0.56 -8.99 -7.76
N HIS A 93 0.41 -9.08 -6.85
CA HIS A 93 1.56 -9.97 -6.96
C HIS A 93 1.99 -10.59 -5.63
N GLY A 94 2.48 -11.82 -5.72
CA GLY A 94 3.00 -12.57 -4.58
C GLY A 94 1.97 -13.52 -3.97
N PRO A 95 2.32 -14.16 -2.84
CA PRO A 95 1.43 -15.10 -2.16
C PRO A 95 0.21 -14.39 -1.55
N LEU A 96 -0.81 -15.19 -1.24
CA LEU A 96 -1.96 -14.76 -0.44
C LEU A 96 -1.52 -14.37 0.97
N CYS A 97 -2.21 -13.41 1.57
CA CYS A 97 -2.01 -12.98 2.94
C CYS A 97 -3.34 -12.74 3.65
N THR A 98 -3.30 -12.06 4.78
CA THR A 98 -4.46 -11.69 5.59
C THR A 98 -4.44 -10.19 5.91
N SER A 99 -5.47 -9.68 6.58
CA SER A 99 -5.41 -8.31 7.13
C SER A 99 -4.30 -8.11 8.17
N ALA A 100 -3.64 -9.16 8.67
CA ALA A 100 -2.48 -9.01 9.56
C ALA A 100 -1.29 -8.41 8.81
N GLU A 101 -1.00 -8.85 7.59
CA GLU A 101 0.09 -8.30 6.78
C GLU A 101 -0.18 -6.84 6.36
N LEU A 102 -1.44 -6.47 6.12
CA LEU A 102 -1.82 -5.08 5.86
C LEU A 102 -1.51 -4.17 7.06
N ARG A 103 -1.89 -4.61 8.28
CA ARG A 103 -1.56 -3.89 9.53
C ARG A 103 -0.05 -3.80 9.73
N ARG A 104 0.65 -4.92 9.54
CA ARG A 104 2.11 -4.96 9.72
C ARG A 104 2.84 -4.03 8.76
N TRP A 105 2.33 -3.87 7.54
CA TRP A 105 2.87 -2.92 6.58
C TRP A 105 2.65 -1.47 7.01
N LEU A 106 1.51 -1.12 7.63
CA LEU A 106 1.31 0.21 8.23
C LEU A 106 2.35 0.47 9.32
N ASP A 107 2.56 -0.49 10.22
CA ASP A 107 3.56 -0.38 11.28
C ASP A 107 4.97 -0.17 10.70
N TYR A 108 5.31 -0.93 9.66
CA TYR A 108 6.57 -0.77 8.93
C TYR A 108 6.70 0.60 8.28
N PHE A 109 5.65 1.08 7.62
CA PHE A 109 5.65 2.37 6.93
C PHE A 109 5.84 3.52 7.92
N HIS A 110 5.15 3.51 9.06
CA HIS A 110 5.32 4.50 10.12
C HIS A 110 6.72 4.45 10.73
N TRP A 111 7.20 3.25 11.09
CA TRP A 111 8.55 3.06 11.61
C TRP A 111 9.62 3.57 10.65
N LEU A 112 9.50 3.26 9.36
CA LEU A 112 10.46 3.63 8.34
C LEU A 112 10.54 5.15 8.16
N ARG A 113 9.37 5.82 8.11
CA ARG A 113 9.26 7.29 8.06
C ARG A 113 9.96 7.95 9.25
N GLY A 114 9.58 7.55 10.47
CA GLY A 114 10.14 8.14 11.69
C GLY A 114 11.64 7.89 11.82
N THR A 115 12.11 6.68 11.49
CA THR A 115 13.53 6.31 11.55
C THR A 115 14.38 7.17 10.61
N ILE A 116 13.96 7.28 9.35
CA ILE A 116 14.70 8.05 8.34
C ILE A 116 14.65 9.55 8.65
N ALA A 117 13.51 10.08 9.09
CA ALA A 117 13.40 11.48 9.45
C ALA A 117 14.27 11.85 10.65
N ALA A 118 14.29 11.02 11.70
CA ALA A 118 15.16 11.21 12.84
C ALA A 118 16.65 11.18 12.43
N ALA A 119 17.04 10.26 11.55
CA ALA A 119 18.41 10.15 11.07
C ALA A 119 18.83 11.36 10.20
N CYS A 120 17.93 11.85 9.35
CA CYS A 120 18.12 13.10 8.60
C CYS A 120 18.28 14.31 9.53
N ALA A 121 17.44 14.43 10.55
CA ALA A 121 17.52 15.50 11.55
C ALA A 121 18.80 15.44 12.39
N ALA A 122 19.33 14.23 12.62
CA ALA A 122 20.63 14.01 13.26
C ALA A 122 21.84 14.30 12.35
N GLY A 123 21.62 14.77 11.12
CA GLY A 123 22.69 15.14 10.18
C GLY A 123 23.44 13.95 9.58
N LYS A 124 22.91 12.72 9.67
CA LYS A 124 23.53 11.55 9.04
C LYS A 124 23.54 11.71 7.52
N THR A 125 24.53 11.12 6.86
CA THR A 125 24.59 11.07 5.39
C THR A 125 23.62 10.04 4.83
N ASP A 126 23.25 10.17 3.56
CA ASP A 126 22.34 9.22 2.90
C ASP A 126 22.88 7.78 2.93
N ALA A 127 24.20 7.61 2.78
CA ALA A 127 24.84 6.30 2.86
C ALA A 127 24.68 5.67 4.26
N GLN A 128 24.91 6.43 5.32
CA GLN A 128 24.72 5.96 6.70
C GLN A 128 23.26 5.58 6.95
N ILE A 129 22.31 6.40 6.49
CA ILE A 129 20.88 6.11 6.69
C ILE A 129 20.50 4.79 6.00
N VAL A 130 20.94 4.58 4.76
CA VAL A 130 20.67 3.34 4.03
C VAL A 130 21.30 2.12 4.70
N GLU A 131 22.54 2.25 5.18
CA GLU A 131 23.27 1.17 5.85
C GLU A 131 22.64 0.79 7.21
N GLU A 132 22.24 1.78 8.00
CA GLU A 132 21.74 1.57 9.36
C GLU A 132 20.24 1.24 9.43
N THR A 133 19.47 1.58 8.40
CA THR A 133 18.04 1.25 8.31
C THR A 133 17.89 -0.21 7.87
N ALA A 134 18.17 -1.14 8.77
CA ALA A 134 18.07 -2.57 8.51
C ALA A 134 16.60 -3.03 8.35
N PRO A 135 16.33 -4.05 7.50
CA PRO A 135 14.98 -4.59 7.36
C PRO A 135 14.52 -5.24 8.68
N PRO A 136 13.25 -5.06 9.08
CA PRO A 136 12.71 -5.77 10.23
C PRO A 136 12.79 -7.30 10.05
N GLU A 137 13.28 -8.00 11.08
CA GLU A 137 13.54 -9.44 11.03
C GLU A 137 12.28 -10.25 10.72
N ASP A 138 11.15 -9.86 11.29
CA ASP A 138 9.87 -10.54 11.11
C ASP A 138 9.32 -10.42 9.67
N MET A 139 9.82 -9.46 8.88
CA MET A 139 9.49 -9.29 7.47
C MET A 139 10.52 -9.93 6.54
N ALA A 140 11.61 -10.52 7.06
CA ALA A 140 12.71 -11.06 6.24
C ALA A 140 12.26 -12.11 5.22
N THR A 141 11.20 -12.86 5.54
CA THR A 141 10.62 -13.92 4.69
C THR A 141 9.54 -13.41 3.74
N TRP A 142 9.18 -12.12 3.82
CA TRP A 142 8.16 -11.55 2.94
C TRP A 142 8.59 -11.60 1.48
N TRP A 143 7.60 -11.81 0.60
CA TRP A 143 7.85 -12.09 -0.80
C TRP A 143 8.69 -10.99 -1.49
N ARG A 144 9.94 -11.35 -1.83
CA ARG A 144 10.95 -10.47 -2.44
C ARG A 144 11.34 -9.24 -1.60
N PHE A 145 11.01 -9.22 -0.30
CA PHE A 145 11.22 -8.05 0.55
C PHE A 145 12.71 -7.66 0.63
N LEU A 146 13.56 -8.64 0.94
CA LEU A 146 15.01 -8.45 1.02
C LEU A 146 15.71 -8.38 -0.33
N LEU A 147 15.06 -8.79 -1.42
CA LEU A 147 15.68 -8.76 -2.75
C LEU A 147 15.85 -7.33 -3.28
N TRP A 148 14.84 -6.48 -3.05
CA TRP A 148 14.88 -5.09 -3.53
C TRP A 148 13.85 -4.17 -2.85
N LYS A 149 12.74 -4.69 -2.33
CA LYS A 149 11.61 -3.84 -1.89
C LYS A 149 11.92 -3.01 -0.64
N HIS A 150 12.66 -3.57 0.31
CA HIS A 150 13.07 -2.82 1.49
C HIS A 150 14.00 -1.66 1.10
N ALA A 151 15.07 -1.96 0.34
CA ALA A 151 16.00 -0.95 -0.15
C ALA A 151 15.31 0.13 -1.00
N ASP A 152 14.37 -0.25 -1.87
CA ASP A 152 13.55 0.69 -2.64
C ASP A 152 12.71 1.60 -1.73
N SER A 153 12.07 1.02 -0.71
CA SER A 153 11.24 1.79 0.23
C SER A 153 12.08 2.76 1.07
N VAL A 154 13.24 2.33 1.57
CA VAL A 154 14.22 3.19 2.27
C VAL A 154 14.58 4.37 1.37
N ASN A 155 14.96 4.11 0.12
CA ASN A 155 15.35 5.17 -0.82
C ASN A 155 14.20 6.13 -1.15
N LYS A 156 12.96 5.63 -1.30
CA LYS A 156 11.78 6.46 -1.53
C LYS A 156 11.52 7.41 -0.37
N VAL A 157 11.53 6.90 0.86
CA VAL A 157 11.30 7.72 2.07
C VAL A 157 12.46 8.70 2.26
N LEU A 158 13.71 8.25 2.13
CA LEU A 158 14.89 9.11 2.26
C LEU A 158 14.84 10.29 1.28
N ARG A 159 14.57 10.04 0.00
CA ARG A 159 14.44 11.11 -1.01
C ARG A 159 13.31 12.08 -0.66
N ALA A 160 12.17 11.58 -0.20
CA ALA A 160 11.03 12.41 0.17
C ALA A 160 11.30 13.29 1.40
N VAL A 161 11.99 12.74 2.41
CA VAL A 161 12.40 13.50 3.59
C VAL A 161 13.44 14.55 3.24
N ARG A 162 14.47 14.18 2.47
CA ARG A 162 15.54 15.11 2.04
C ARG A 162 15.04 16.27 1.21
N SER A 163 14.03 16.05 0.37
CA SER A 163 13.42 17.11 -0.43
C SER A 163 12.45 17.99 0.36
N GLY A 164 12.12 17.62 1.60
CA GLY A 164 11.08 18.28 2.40
C GLY A 164 9.65 17.96 1.96
N ALA A 165 9.46 17.01 1.03
CA ALA A 165 8.14 16.59 0.57
C ALA A 165 7.40 15.71 1.61
N LEU A 166 8.15 15.11 2.53
CA LEU A 166 7.65 14.28 3.62
C LEU A 166 8.35 14.68 4.92
N SER A 167 7.56 15.04 5.92
CA SER A 167 7.97 15.15 7.31
C SER A 167 7.93 13.78 8.01
N GLY A 168 8.78 13.65 9.03
CA GLY A 168 8.91 12.43 9.82
C GLY A 168 7.63 11.96 10.46
#